data_AF-A0A392NFD8-F1
#
_entry.id   AF-A0A392NFD8-F1
#
_cell.length_a   1.000
_cell.length_b   1.000
_cell.length_c   1.000
_cell.angle_alpha   90.00
_cell.angle_beta   90.00
_cell.angle_gamma   90.00
#
_symmetry.space_group_name_H-M   'P 1'
#
loop_
_entity.id
_entity.type
_entity.pdbx_description
1 polymer ?
#
loop_
_entity_poly.entity_id
_entity_poly.type
_entity_poly.pdbx_seq_one_letter_code
_entity_poly.pdbx_strand_id
1 'polypeptide(L)'
;RNKRDFFIFICLGTITASSSAIVAIHRIWTSIPALPAGETWIHQVLVRHPGLVAFLVMDAVVVVATTTLTVTQASMIARNVTTNEIANSSRYEYLRGPDGQFRNPYNHGWWKNCADFLFLGHTDDDDIAWPPLQQVAT
;
A
#
# COMPACT_ATOMS: atom_id res chain seq x y z
N ARG A 1 -7.87 -7.33 13.92
CA ARG A 1 -7.05 -8.56 14.06
C ARG A 1 -6.13 -8.81 12.85
N ASN A 2 -6.62 -8.84 11.61
CA ASN A 2 -5.80 -9.22 10.43
C ASN A 2 -5.00 -8.06 9.78
N LYS A 3 -4.92 -6.89 10.44
CA LYS A 3 -4.32 -5.67 9.85
C LYS A 3 -2.82 -5.83 9.56
N ARG A 4 -2.08 -6.48 10.47
CA ARG A 4 -0.65 -6.76 10.32
C ARG A 4 -0.39 -7.79 9.22
N ASP A 5 -1.14 -8.88 9.22
CA ASP A 5 -0.96 -9.95 8.23
C ASP A 5 -1.27 -9.46 6.81
N PHE A 6 -2.33 -8.64 6.65
CA PHE A 6 -2.64 -7.99 5.38
C PHE A 6 -1.52 -7.04 4.93
N PHE A 7 -0.95 -6.24 5.84
CA PHE A 7 0.15 -5.34 5.52
C PHE A 7 1.42 -6.12 5.09
N ILE A 8 1.75 -7.22 5.79
CA ILE A 8 2.86 -8.09 5.40
C ILE A 8 2.60 -8.71 4.03
N PHE A 9 1.37 -9.17 3.77
CA PHE A 9 0.98 -9.75 2.48
C PHE A 9 1.18 -8.78 1.32
N ILE A 10 0.75 -7.52 1.44
CA ILE A 10 0.94 -6.53 0.37
C ILE A 10 2.41 -6.13 0.19
N CYS A 11 3.21 -6.10 1.27
CA CYS A 11 4.65 -5.88 1.19
C CYS A 11 5.34 -7.00 0.42
N LEU A 12 5.04 -8.26 0.76
CA LEU A 12 5.57 -9.43 0.05
C LEU A 12 5.13 -9.42 -1.42
N GLY A 13 3.85 -9.16 -1.70
CA GLY A 13 3.33 -9.04 -3.07
C GLY A 13 4.06 -7.97 -3.88
N THR A 14 4.33 -6.81 -3.29
CA THR A 14 5.08 -5.71 -3.95
C THR A 14 6.51 -6.12 -4.26
N ILE A 15 7.20 -6.79 -3.33
CA ILE A 15 8.56 -7.29 -3.53
C ILE A 15 8.60 -8.33 -4.64
N THR A 16 7.66 -9.29 -4.63
CA THR A 16 7.55 -10.33 -5.65
C THR A 16 7.33 -9.72 -7.03
N ALA A 17 6.34 -8.83 -7.18
CA ALA A 17 6.02 -8.18 -8.45
C ALA A 17 7.18 -7.29 -8.97
N SER A 18 7.89 -6.62 -8.07
CA SER A 18 9.09 -5.84 -8.44
C SER A 18 10.21 -6.77 -8.93
N SER A 19 10.41 -7.90 -8.25
CA SER A 19 11.44 -8.87 -8.60
C SER A 19 11.16 -9.54 -9.95
N SER A 20 9.91 -9.89 -10.24
CA SER A 20 9.52 -10.42 -11.53
C SER A 20 9.73 -9.43 -12.67
N ALA A 21 9.37 -8.16 -12.48
CA ALA A 21 9.61 -7.12 -13.48
C ALA A 21 11.10 -6.96 -13.79
N ILE A 22 11.95 -6.93 -12.76
CA ILE A 22 13.42 -6.83 -12.92
C ILE A 22 13.95 -8.03 -13.73
N VAL A 23 13.56 -9.25 -13.37
CA VAL A 23 13.99 -10.47 -14.06
C VAL A 23 13.50 -10.50 -15.51
N ALA A 24 12.25 -10.09 -15.76
CA ALA A 24 11.68 -10.02 -17.10
C ALA A 24 12.45 -9.01 -17.97
N ILE A 25 12.72 -7.80 -17.46
CA ILE A 25 13.51 -6.77 -18.16
C ILE A 25 14.94 -7.27 -18.42
N HIS A 26 15.58 -7.87 -17.42
CA HIS A 26 16.92 -8.43 -17.57
C HIS A 26 16.96 -9.51 -18.65
N ARG A 27 15.94 -10.36 -18.74
CA ARG A 27 15.81 -11.38 -19.78
C ARG A 27 15.67 -10.76 -21.17
N ILE A 28 14.87 -9.70 -21.32
CA ILE A 28 14.76 -8.97 -22.59
C ILE A 28 16.13 -8.42 -22.99
N TRP A 29 16.87 -7.84 -22.06
CA TRP A 29 18.15 -7.19 -22.35
C TRP A 29 19.27 -8.18 -22.71
N THR A 30 19.30 -9.35 -22.07
CA THR A 30 20.38 -10.34 -22.23
C THR A 30 20.09 -11.42 -23.26
N SER A 31 18.81 -11.76 -23.50
CA SER A 31 18.43 -12.93 -24.31
C SER A 31 17.96 -12.58 -25.72
N ILE A 32 17.72 -11.30 -26.03
CA ILE A 32 17.30 -10.86 -27.37
C ILE A 32 18.56 -10.44 -28.14
N PRO A 33 19.05 -11.26 -29.09
CA PRO A 33 20.31 -11.02 -29.78
C PRO A 33 20.27 -9.71 -30.60
N ALA A 34 21.47 -9.17 -30.87
CA ALA A 34 21.67 -7.98 -31.69
C ALA A 34 20.82 -8.04 -32.98
N LEU A 35 20.07 -6.96 -33.19
CA LEU A 35 19.05 -6.82 -34.23
C LEU A 35 19.54 -7.27 -35.61
N PRO A 36 18.76 -8.08 -36.35
CA PRO A 36 18.95 -8.21 -37.79
C PRO A 36 18.90 -6.82 -38.42
N ALA A 37 19.81 -6.53 -39.36
CA ALA A 37 19.92 -5.22 -40.00
C ALA A 37 18.56 -4.75 -40.56
N GLY A 38 17.95 -3.75 -39.93
CA GLY A 38 16.70 -3.12 -40.38
C GLY A 38 15.45 -3.35 -39.52
N GLU A 39 15.45 -4.28 -38.55
CA GLU A 39 14.34 -4.43 -37.60
C GLU A 39 14.52 -3.57 -36.35
N THR A 40 13.41 -3.07 -35.80
CA THR A 40 13.40 -2.34 -34.52
C THR A 40 13.22 -3.32 -33.37
N TRP A 41 13.98 -3.16 -32.28
CA TRP A 41 13.95 -4.04 -31.10
C TRP A 41 12.55 -4.21 -30.50
N ILE A 42 11.76 -3.14 -30.55
CA ILE A 42 10.37 -3.12 -30.11
C ILE A 42 9.51 -4.09 -30.91
N HIS A 43 9.67 -4.15 -32.23
CA HIS A 43 8.93 -5.09 -33.10
C HIS A 43 9.29 -6.54 -32.77
N GLN A 44 10.58 -6.83 -32.59
CA GLN A 44 11.05 -8.17 -32.24
C GLN A 44 10.52 -8.63 -30.87
N VAL A 45 10.53 -7.76 -29.85
CA VAL A 45 9.96 -8.09 -28.53
C VAL A 45 8.46 -8.33 -28.62
N LEU A 46 7.75 -7.44 -29.32
CA LEU A 46 6.29 -7.46 -29.40
C LEU A 46 5.74 -8.66 -30.18
N VAL A 47 6.35 -8.97 -31.32
CA VAL A 47 5.87 -10.04 -32.22
C VAL A 47 6.42 -11.40 -31.83
N ARG A 48 7.68 -11.48 -31.40
CA ARG A 48 8.36 -12.75 -31.12
C ARG A 48 8.20 -13.23 -29.67
N HIS A 49 7.86 -12.32 -28.76
CA HIS A 49 7.66 -12.63 -27.34
C HIS A 49 6.38 -12.00 -26.75
N PRO A 50 5.20 -12.19 -27.36
CA PRO A 50 3.96 -11.55 -26.91
C PRO A 50 3.57 -11.94 -25.48
N GLY A 51 3.87 -13.17 -25.04
CA GLY A 51 3.61 -13.61 -23.67
C GLY A 51 4.45 -12.86 -22.62
N LEU A 52 5.69 -12.46 -22.96
CA LEU A 52 6.55 -11.68 -22.09
C LEU A 52 6.04 -10.23 -21.97
N VAL A 53 5.54 -9.68 -23.08
CA VAL A 53 4.91 -8.35 -23.10
C VAL A 53 3.62 -8.36 -22.27
N ALA A 54 2.74 -9.35 -22.48
CA ALA A 54 1.52 -9.49 -21.69
C ALA A 54 1.81 -9.65 -20.19
N PHE A 55 2.83 -10.44 -19.86
CA PHE A 55 3.31 -10.59 -18.48
C PHE A 55 3.73 -9.24 -17.89
N LEU A 56 4.60 -8.48 -18.55
CA LEU A 56 5.08 -7.18 -18.07
C LEU A 56 3.95 -6.15 -17.91
N VAL A 57 2.97 -6.14 -18.81
CA VAL A 57 1.81 -5.24 -18.71
C VAL A 57 0.98 -5.57 -17.47
N MET A 58 0.66 -6.84 -17.25
CA MET A 58 -0.11 -7.26 -16.08
C MET A 58 0.68 -7.06 -14.78
N ASP A 59 1.98 -7.37 -14.79
CA ASP A 59 2.88 -7.18 -13.65
C ASP A 59 3.02 -5.69 -13.29
N ALA A 60 3.09 -4.80 -14.29
CA ALA A 60 3.09 -3.36 -14.06
C ALA A 60 1.81 -2.87 -13.37
N VAL A 61 0.64 -3.38 -13.76
CA VAL A 61 -0.64 -3.07 -13.09
C VAL A 61 -0.59 -3.54 -11.62
N VAL A 62 -0.08 -4.75 -11.38
CA VAL A 62 0.07 -5.28 -10.02
C VAL A 62 1.03 -4.42 -9.20
N VAL A 63 2.22 -4.11 -9.71
CA VAL A 63 3.22 -3.26 -9.02
C VAL A 63 2.62 -1.91 -8.65
N VAL A 64 1.93 -1.25 -9.57
CA VAL A 64 1.29 0.05 -9.29
C VAL A 64 0.24 -0.12 -8.18
N ALA A 65 -0.66 -1.08 -8.30
CA ALA A 65 -1.72 -1.31 -7.33
C ALA A 65 -1.17 -1.64 -5.93
N THR A 66 -0.24 -2.59 -5.83
CA THR A 66 0.33 -3.01 -4.54
C THR A 66 1.22 -1.95 -3.92
N THR A 67 1.94 -1.16 -4.73
CA THR A 67 2.75 -0.04 -4.23
C THR A 67 1.87 1.06 -3.66
N THR A 68 0.81 1.47 -4.37
CA THR A 68 -0.15 2.46 -3.86
C THR A 68 -0.81 1.99 -2.57
N LEU A 69 -1.23 0.72 -2.50
CA LEU A 69 -1.79 0.14 -1.28
C LEU A 69 -0.77 0.08 -0.15
N THR A 70 0.48 -0.30 -0.42
CA THR A 70 1.54 -0.35 0.60
C THR A 70 1.82 1.04 1.17
N VAL A 71 1.96 2.07 0.32
CA VAL A 71 2.22 3.45 0.76
C VAL A 71 1.06 4.01 1.57
N THR A 72 -0.18 3.82 1.12
CA THR A 72 -1.36 4.29 1.84
C THR A 72 -1.51 3.59 3.19
N GLN A 73 -1.34 2.27 3.25
CA GLN A 73 -1.38 1.50 4.49
C GLN A 73 -0.24 1.89 5.44
N ALA A 74 0.97 2.10 4.93
CA ALA A 74 2.10 2.57 5.73
C ALA A 74 1.83 3.97 6.33
N SER A 75 1.25 4.89 5.54
CA SER A 75 0.86 6.21 6.04
C SER A 75 -0.22 6.11 7.12
N MET A 76 -1.19 5.23 6.94
CA MET A 76 -2.25 4.96 7.93
C MET A 76 -1.69 4.39 9.23
N ILE A 77 -0.76 3.43 9.14
CA ILE A 77 -0.04 2.89 10.31
C ILE A 77 0.76 3.99 11.01
N ALA A 78 1.54 4.77 10.27
CA ALA A 78 2.36 5.85 10.81
C ALA A 78 1.54 6.93 11.51
N ARG A 79 0.28 7.13 11.11
CA ARG A 79 -0.63 8.08 11.73
C ARG A 79 -1.55 7.44 12.76
N ASN A 80 -1.47 6.13 12.99
CA ASN A 80 -2.43 5.34 13.75
C ASN A 80 -3.89 5.69 13.41
N VAL A 81 -4.25 5.56 12.14
CA VAL A 81 -5.59 5.85 11.62
C VAL A 81 -6.03 4.75 10.66
N THR A 82 -7.32 4.44 10.66
CA THR A 82 -7.94 3.46 9.77
C THR A 82 -8.62 4.12 8.57
N THR A 83 -8.82 3.34 7.50
CA THR A 83 -9.54 3.82 6.31
C THR A 83 -10.95 4.34 6.66
N ASN A 84 -11.63 3.68 7.60
CA ASN A 84 -12.97 4.08 8.04
C ASN A 84 -12.94 5.45 8.76
N GLU A 85 -11.93 5.70 9.59
CA GLU A 85 -11.78 6.99 10.28
C GLU A 85 -11.47 8.13 9.30
N ILE A 86 -10.68 7.89 8.26
CA ILE A 86 -10.44 8.89 7.21
C ILE A 86 -11.72 9.15 6.41
N ALA A 87 -12.34 8.08 5.90
CA ALA A 87 -13.49 8.15 5.01
C ALA A 87 -14.73 8.75 5.68
N ASN A 88 -14.89 8.51 6.99
CA ASN A 88 -16.06 8.91 7.76
C ASN A 88 -15.70 9.93 8.85
N SER A 89 -14.60 10.66 8.67
CA SER A 89 -14.08 11.66 9.60
C SER A 89 -15.09 12.74 9.96
N SER A 90 -15.98 13.11 9.04
CA SER A 90 -17.04 14.11 9.28
C SER A 90 -18.12 13.63 10.25
N ARG A 91 -18.32 12.32 10.40
CA ARG A 91 -19.30 11.74 11.34
C ARG A 91 -18.72 11.59 12.75
N TYR A 92 -17.40 11.43 12.85
CA TYR A 92 -16.71 11.24 14.11
C TYR A 92 -16.28 12.59 14.68
N GLU A 93 -17.08 13.13 15.60
CA GLU A 93 -16.81 14.44 16.20
C GLU A 93 -15.45 14.51 16.91
N TYR A 94 -14.98 13.38 17.44
CA TYR A 94 -13.66 13.27 18.06
C TYR A 94 -12.48 13.42 17.09
N LEU A 95 -12.71 13.15 15.80
CA LEU A 95 -11.72 13.40 14.74
C LEU A 95 -11.72 14.87 14.30
N ARG A 96 -12.56 15.72 14.91
CA ARG A 96 -12.66 17.14 14.62
C ARG A 96 -11.99 17.94 15.72
N GLY A 97 -10.99 18.72 15.33
CA GLY A 97 -10.30 19.66 16.19
C GLY A 97 -11.16 20.89 16.50
N PRO A 98 -10.74 21.72 17.46
CA PRO A 98 -11.44 22.97 17.82
C PRO A 98 -11.65 23.90 16.62
N ASP A 99 -10.73 23.90 15.66
CA ASP A 99 -10.77 24.70 14.44
C ASP A 99 -11.58 24.04 13.31
N GLY A 100 -12.28 22.94 13.60
CA GLY A 100 -13.04 22.17 12.62
C GLY A 100 -12.19 21.26 11.72
N GLN A 101 -10.86 21.28 11.85
CA GLN A 101 -9.91 20.46 11.07
C GLN A 101 -9.80 19.02 11.59
N PHE A 102 -9.28 18.10 10.76
CA PHE A 102 -9.05 16.73 11.19
C PHE A 102 -7.96 16.65 12.27
N ARG A 103 -8.29 16.05 13.43
CA ARG A 103 -7.37 15.80 14.54
C ARG A 103 -7.41 14.33 14.92
N ASN A 104 -6.28 13.63 14.85
CA ASN A 104 -6.20 12.24 15.30
C ASN A 104 -5.69 12.16 16.75
N PRO A 105 -6.54 11.83 17.74
CA PRO A 105 -6.11 11.67 19.13
C PRO A 105 -5.27 10.40 19.35
N TYR A 106 -5.38 9.39 18.47
CA TYR A 106 -4.65 8.12 18.56
C TYR A 106 -3.21 8.19 18.02
N ASN A 107 -2.80 9.33 17.44
CA ASN A 107 -1.48 9.49 16.85
C ASN A 107 -0.43 9.83 17.92
N HIS A 108 0.45 8.89 18.24
CA HIS A 108 1.54 9.07 19.21
C HIS A 108 2.89 9.45 18.57
N GLY A 109 2.89 9.80 17.28
CA GLY A 109 4.09 10.03 16.48
C GLY A 109 4.48 8.81 15.64
N TRP A 110 5.01 9.06 14.45
CA TRP A 110 5.21 8.02 13.43
C TRP A 110 6.10 6.86 13.89
N TRP A 111 7.16 7.14 14.65
CA TRP A 111 8.05 6.11 15.17
C TRP A 111 7.33 5.17 16.15
N LYS A 112 6.59 5.73 17.11
CA LYS A 112 5.87 4.96 18.13
C LYS A 112 4.74 4.15 17.51
N ASN A 113 3.93 4.77 16.65
CA ASN A 113 2.84 4.07 15.96
C ASN A 113 3.34 2.91 15.09
N CYS A 114 4.44 3.10 14.35
CA CYS A 114 5.05 2.04 13.55
C CYS A 114 5.65 0.92 14.42
N ALA A 115 6.35 1.27 15.50
CA ALA A 115 6.90 0.28 16.43
C ALA A 115 5.79 -0.55 17.08
N ASP A 116 4.72 0.10 17.57
CA ASP A 116 3.58 -0.59 18.18
C ASP A 116 2.90 -1.52 17.18
N PHE A 117 2.69 -1.07 15.95
CA PHE A 117 2.11 -1.91 14.90
C PHE A 117 2.97 -3.14 14.57
N LEU A 118 4.29 -3.00 14.49
CA LEU A 118 5.20 -4.09 14.14
C LEU A 118 5.39 -5.09 15.29
N PHE A 119 5.63 -4.59 16.51
CA PHE A 119 5.97 -5.42 17.67
C PHE A 119 4.74 -5.94 18.41
N LEU A 120 3.73 -5.09 18.67
CA LEU A 120 2.53 -5.47 19.42
C LEU A 120 1.41 -6.00 18.50
N GLY A 121 1.39 -5.60 17.22
CA GLY A 121 0.36 -6.01 16.25
C GLY A 121 -1.01 -5.36 16.47
N HIS A 122 -1.18 -4.62 17.55
CA HIS A 122 -2.30 -3.75 17.86
C HIS A 122 -1.76 -2.47 18.50
N THR A 123 -2.52 -1.39 18.38
CA THR A 123 -2.22 -0.14 19.07
C THR A 123 -3.09 -0.14 20.31
N ASP A 124 -2.54 0.18 21.49
CA ASP A 124 -3.31 0.20 22.74
C ASP A 124 -4.20 1.44 22.73
N ASP A 125 -5.36 1.34 22.08
CA ASP A 125 -6.31 2.44 21.89
C ASP A 125 -7.33 2.51 23.06
N ASP A 126 -7.20 1.64 24.07
CA ASP A 126 -8.12 1.49 25.21
C ASP A 126 -8.12 2.73 26.14
N ASP A 127 -7.05 3.52 26.14
CA ASP A 127 -6.92 4.74 26.97
C ASP A 127 -7.80 5.91 26.48
N ILE A 128 -8.31 5.85 25.24
CA ILE A 128 -9.20 6.89 24.67
C ILE A 128 -10.58 6.26 24.44
N ALA A 129 -11.13 5.67 25.50
CA ALA A 129 -12.51 5.21 25.56
C ALA A 129 -13.46 6.42 25.60
N TRP A 130 -14.16 6.68 24.49
CA TRP A 130 -15.31 7.57 24.51
C TRP A 130 -16.40 7.04 25.44
N PRO A 131 -17.19 7.92 26.08
CA PRO A 131 -18.36 7.47 26.81
C PRO A 131 -19.28 6.69 25.86
N PRO A 132 -19.91 5.61 26.33
CA PRO A 132 -20.77 4.78 25.49
C PRO A 132 -21.87 5.64 24.86
N LEU A 133 -22.20 5.31 23.59
CA LEU A 133 -23.19 6.00 22.72
C LEU A 133 -24.56 6.29 23.37
N GLN A 134 -24.86 5.71 24.55
CA GLN A 134 -26.06 5.98 25.34
C GLN A 134 -26.13 7.39 25.94
N GLN A 135 -25.03 8.16 26.01
CA GLN A 135 -25.03 9.51 26.59
C GLN A 135 -25.26 10.65 25.58
N VAL A 136 -25.33 10.36 24.28
CA VAL A 136 -25.52 11.39 23.23
C VAL A 136 -26.99 11.47 22.77
N ALA A 137 -27.86 10.59 23.29
CA ALA A 137 -29.26 10.47 22.87
C ALA A 137 -30.29 10.89 23.95
N THR A 138 -29.88 11.63 24.98
CA THR A 138 -30.79 12.20 26.00
C THR A 138 -30.89 13.70 25.90
#